data_AF-A0A7C2NNB1-F1
#
_entry.id   AF-A0A7C2NNB1-F1
#
_cell.length_a   1.000
_cell.length_b   1.000
_cell.length_c   1.000
_cell.angle_alpha   90.00
_cell.angle_beta   90.00
_cell.angle_gamma   90.00
#
_symmetry.space_group_name_H-M   'P 1'
#
loop_
_entity.id
_entity.type
_entity.pdbx_description
1 polymer ?
#
loop_
_entity_poly.entity_id
_entity_poly.type
_entity_poly.pdbx_seq_one_letter_code
_entity_poly.pdbx_strand_id
1 'polypeptide(L)' 'MNKNKQPVSNQDIILLQAYLEQVVSIENKCKNDFSHTEWYLQEKYSDEEVNAIISFFKEKGIKCDCDLVKMFN' A
#
# COMPACT_ATOMS: atom_id res chain seq x y z
N MET A 1 6.39 -0.71 -22.68
CA MET A 1 5.96 -1.17 -21.34
C MET A 1 4.48 -1.48 -21.38
N ASN A 2 4.07 -2.70 -20.99
CA ASN A 2 2.68 -3.14 -21.03
C ASN A 2 1.83 -2.34 -20.03
N LYS A 3 0.98 -1.44 -20.55
CA LYS A 3 0.19 -0.46 -19.77
C LYS A 3 -0.90 -1.06 -18.84
N ASN A 4 -1.06 -2.38 -18.78
CA ASN A 4 -2.18 -3.03 -18.08
C ASN A 4 -1.76 -4.03 -16.99
N LYS A 5 -0.47 -4.16 -16.68
CA LYS A 5 -0.05 -5.10 -15.62
C LYS A 5 0.06 -4.34 -14.30
N GLN A 6 -0.80 -4.71 -13.34
CA GLN A 6 -0.71 -4.23 -11.96
C GLN A 6 0.73 -4.45 -11.45
N PRO A 7 1.38 -3.43 -10.86
CA PRO A 7 2.79 -3.51 -10.45
C PRO A 7 3.01 -4.37 -9.20
N VAL A 8 1.93 -4.73 -8.51
CA VAL A 8 1.92 -5.53 -7.28
C VAL A 8 0.88 -6.65 -7.41
N SER A 9 1.09 -7.81 -6.80
CA SER A 9 0.10 -8.89 -6.85
C SER A 9 -1.09 -8.59 -5.92
N ASN A 10 -2.26 -9.18 -6.17
CA ASN A 10 -3.40 -9.05 -5.25
C ASN A 10 -3.10 -9.65 -3.88
N GLN A 11 -2.29 -10.71 -3.82
CA GLN A 11 -1.88 -11.33 -2.56
C GLN A 11 -1.02 -10.37 -1.73
N ASP A 12 -0.10 -9.65 -2.36
CA ASP A 12 0.72 -8.66 -1.66
C ASP A 12 -0.11 -7.47 -1.17
N ILE A 13 -1.15 -7.06 -1.91
CA ILE A 13 -2.10 -6.03 -1.45
C ILE A 13 -2.84 -6.50 -0.20
N ILE A 14 -3.33 -7.75 -0.16
CA ILE A 14 -4.03 -8.32 1.01
C ILE A 14 -3.09 -8.37 2.22
N LEU A 15 -1.84 -8.79 2.03
CA LEU A 15 -0.86 -8.85 3.11
C LEU A 15 -0.48 -7.44 3.62
N LEU A 16 -0.33 -6.48 2.71
CA LEU A 16 -0.12 -5.08 3.06
C LEU A 16 -1.30 -4.54 3.89
N GLN A 17 -2.54 -4.82 3.49
CA GLN A 17 -3.71 -4.38 4.23
C GLN A 17 -3.75 -4.97 5.65
N ALA A 18 -3.53 -6.29 5.78
CA ALA A 18 -3.49 -6.96 7.09
C ALA A 18 -2.40 -6.38 8.01
N TYR A 19 -1.23 -6.06 7.43
CA TYR A 19 -0.17 -5.35 8.14
C TYR A 19 -0.63 -3.97 8.61
N LEU A 20 -1.23 -3.16 7.73
CA LEU A 20 -1.73 -1.83 8.09
C LEU A 20 -2.82 -1.88 9.16
N GLU A 21 -3.73 -2.86 9.11
CA GLU A 21 -4.75 -3.08 10.15
C GLU A 21 -4.10 -3.37 11.52
N GLN A 22 -3.05 -4.21 11.54
CA GLN A 22 -2.30 -4.48 12.77
C GLN A 22 -1.60 -3.22 13.29
N VAL A 23 -0.97 -2.43 12.41
CA VAL A 23 -0.33 -1.15 12.78
C VAL A 23 -1.36 -0.19 13.37
N VAL A 24 -2.52 -0.03 12.73
CA VAL A 24 -3.60 0.83 13.26
C VAL A 24 -4.10 0.33 14.61
N SER A 25 -4.22 -0.99 14.80
CA SER A 25 -4.62 -1.58 16.08
C SER A 25 -3.61 -1.30 17.20
N ILE A 26 -2.31 -1.19 16.89
CA ILE A 26 -1.25 -0.95 17.87
C ILE A 26 -1.07 0.55 18.13
N GLU A 27 -1.02 1.37 17.08
CA GLU A 27 -0.85 2.82 17.17
C GLU A 27 -2.12 3.56 17.59
N ASN A 28 -3.28 2.87 17.54
CA ASN A 28 -4.63 3.44 17.72
C ASN A 28 -4.88 4.67 16.82
N LYS A 29 -4.23 4.68 15.66
CA LYS A 29 -4.18 5.80 14.73
C LYS A 29 -3.89 5.24 13.36
N CYS A 30 -4.53 5.85 12.37
CA CYS A 30 -4.20 5.62 10.98
C CYS A 30 -3.47 6.84 10.39
N LYS A 31 -2.50 6.59 9.51
CA LYS A 31 -1.66 7.63 8.89
C LYS A 31 -2.32 8.14 7.61
N ASN A 32 -2.32 9.46 7.46
CA ASN A 32 -2.81 10.15 6.25
C ASN A 32 -1.69 10.34 5.21
N ASP A 33 -0.71 9.45 5.21
CA ASP A 33 0.39 9.36 4.25
C ASP A 33 0.63 7.87 3.92
N PHE A 34 1.69 7.55 3.16
CA PHE A 34 2.05 6.18 2.80
C PHE A 34 3.24 5.64 3.62
N SER A 35 3.57 6.23 4.78
CA SER A 35 4.83 5.89 5.49
C SER A 35 4.93 4.42 5.87
N HIS A 36 3.84 3.79 6.32
CA HIS A 36 3.86 2.37 6.67
C HIS A 36 3.81 1.49 5.41
N THR A 37 3.10 1.93 4.38
CA THR A 37 3.09 1.26 3.08
C THR A 37 4.48 1.24 2.43
N GLU A 38 5.17 2.38 2.40
CA GLU A 38 6.54 2.52 1.87
C GLU A 38 7.48 1.57 2.60
N TRP A 39 7.49 1.63 3.94
CA TRP A 39 8.32 0.76 4.76
C TRP A 39 8.07 -0.73 4.49
N TYR A 40 6.80 -1.15 4.42
CA TYR A 40 6.45 -2.56 4.17
C TYR A 40 6.89 -3.03 2.77
N LEU A 41 6.68 -2.20 1.74
CA LEU A 41 7.02 -2.57 0.37
C LEU A 41 8.54 -2.60 0.15
N GLN A 42 9.31 -1.74 0.83
CA GLN A 42 10.77 -1.72 0.74
C GLN A 42 11.45 -3.00 1.25
N GLU A 43 10.77 -3.82 2.05
CA GLU A 43 11.28 -5.14 2.47
C GLU A 43 11.31 -6.16 1.32
N LYS A 44 10.59 -5.92 0.22
CA LYS A 44 10.38 -6.88 -0.87
C LYS A 44 10.66 -6.33 -2.26
N TYR A 45 10.59 -5.02 -2.43
CA TYR A 45 10.66 -4.34 -3.72
C TYR A 45 11.76 -3.28 -3.70
N SER A 46 12.33 -3.01 -4.87
CA SER A 46 13.24 -1.88 -5.06
C SER A 46 12.50 -0.54 -4.93
N ASP A 47 13.22 0.54 -4.63
CA ASP A 47 12.62 1.88 -4.54
C ASP A 47 11.86 2.30 -5.82
N GLU A 48 12.33 1.89 -7.00
CA GLU A 48 11.63 2.14 -8.26
C GLU A 48 10.26 1.43 -8.31
N GLU A 49 10.23 0.16 -7.90
CA GLU A 49 9.00 -0.63 -7.83
C GLU A 49 8.05 -0.10 -6.76
N VAL A 50 8.54 0.27 -5.58
CA VAL A 50 7.73 0.89 -4.51
C VAL A 50 7.07 2.17 -5.03
N ASN A 51 7.84 3.03 -5.70
CA ASN A 51 7.31 4.25 -6.30
C ASN A 51 6.25 3.97 -7.37
N ALA A 52 6.43 2.92 -8.18
CA ALA A 52 5.45 2.51 -9.18
C ALA A 52 4.16 1.98 -8.53
N ILE A 53 4.26 1.20 -7.45
CA ILE A 53 3.12 0.67 -6.69
C ILE A 53 2.33 1.80 -6.02
N ILE A 54 3.02 2.75 -5.37
CA ILE A 54 2.37 3.91 -4.73
C ILE A 54 1.73 4.82 -5.78
N SER A 55 2.38 5.02 -6.92
CA SER A 55 1.80 5.77 -8.04
C SER A 55 0.53 5.09 -8.55
N PHE A 56 0.55 3.76 -8.70
CA PHE A 56 -0.64 2.98 -9.05
C PHE A 56 -1.77 3.15 -8.02
N PHE A 57 -1.49 3.16 -6.72
CA PHE A 57 -2.51 3.44 -5.69
C PHE A 57 -3.11 4.83 -5.85
N LYS A 58 -2.28 5.85 -6.06
CA LYS A 58 -2.73 7.24 -6.29
C LYS A 58 -3.61 7.35 -7.53
N GLU A 59 -3.25 6.68 -8.62
CA GLU A 59 -4.07 6.60 -9.85
C GLU A 59 -5.43 5.93 -9.62
N LYS A 60 -5.52 5.03 -8.62
CA LYS A 60 -6.78 4.40 -8.17
C LYS A 60 -7.55 5.24 -7.16
N GLY A 61 -7.08 6.44 -6.82
CA GLY A 61 -7.74 7.34 -5.88
C GLY A 61 -7.45 7.05 -4.40
N ILE A 62 -6.53 6.14 -4.11
CA ILE A 62 -6.04 5.83 -2.77
C ILE A 62 -4.98 6.86 -2.42
N LYS A 63 -5.14 7.60 -1.32
CA LYS A 63 -4.29 8.76 -0.99
C LYS A 63 -3.34 8.48 0.17
N CYS A 64 -3.63 7.47 1.00
CA CYS A 64 -2.87 7.17 2.20
C CYS A 64 -3.10 5.74 2.69
N ASP A 65 -2.35 5.34 3.72
CA ASP A 65 -2.50 4.08 4.45
C ASP A 65 -3.95 3.86 4.91
N CYS A 66 -4.68 4.91 5.29
CA CYS A 66 -6.07 4.78 5.72
C CYS A 66 -7.04 4.39 4.61
N ASP A 67 -6.76 4.79 3.38
CA ASP A 67 -7.59 4.41 2.25
C ASP A 67 -7.33 2.94 1.88
N LEU A 68 -6.10 2.46 2.03
CA LEU A 68 -5.74 1.05 1.84
C LEU A 68 -6.43 0.14 2.86
N VAL A 69 -6.45 0.54 4.14
CA VAL A 69 -7.17 -0.19 5.20
C VAL A 69 -8.68 -0.29 4.91
N LYS A 70 -9.26 0.75 4.30
CA LYS A 70 -10.71 0.82 4.00
C LYS A 70 -11.10 0.13 2.69
N MET A 71 -10.15 -0.28 1.86
CA MET A 71 -10.42 -0.68 0.48
C MET A 71 -11.27 -1.96 0.33
N PHE A 72 -11.39 -2.76 1.39
CA PHE A 72 -12.18 -4.01 1.41
C PHE A 72 -13.25 -4.07 2.52
N ASN A 73 -13.55 -2.93 3.16
CA ASN A 73 -14.65 -2.81 4.13
C ASN A 73 -15.88 -2.11 3.52
#